data_AF-A0A150WPG1-F1
#
_entry.id   AF-A0A150WPG1-F1
#
_cell.length_a   1.000
_cell.length_b   1.000
_cell.length_c   1.000
_cell.angle_alpha   90.00
_cell.angle_beta   90.00
_cell.angle_gamma   90.00
#
_symmetry.space_group_name_H-M   'P 1'
#
loop_
_entity.id
_entity.type
_entity.pdbx_description
1 polymer ?
#
loop_
_entity_poly.entity_id
_entity_poly.type
_entity_poly.pdbx_seq_one_letter_code
_entity_poly.pdbx_strand_id
1 'polypeptide(L)'
;MRWLSFFMIMTMGFSAAAQSDWDPVPPRRIIFNPVVSTTARTLPQWQVGFQRTSGANINANLLANSLSVGIFPRLEVGVVPMFYTTAPGSSNFTGKLNFYKSEEIDGALSATQTRFRSEVKNDDGVIVERPDLVLNSAQIGFNYHPEGSDFTISPFLNRVTGYVDSTNGLTFVRSMEAKTEWGVDVQWQMKDREWLTFAYGWLRDAGLSPYEQMHSGAGVAWSQFRPKEMFSRPSIGIYYSPGTGNTQYLVSTTFFEL
;
A
#
# COMPACT_ATOMS: atom_id res chain seq x y z
N MET A 1 15.62 6.41 -16.21
CA MET A 1 14.76 6.77 -17.37
C MET A 1 14.30 5.58 -18.22
N ARG A 2 15.14 4.59 -18.57
CA ARG A 2 14.72 3.47 -19.45
C ARG A 2 13.60 2.55 -18.90
N TRP A 3 13.49 2.41 -17.58
CA TRP A 3 12.46 1.58 -16.94
C TRP A 3 11.06 2.19 -17.00
N LEU A 4 10.93 3.52 -16.95
CA LEU A 4 9.63 4.20 -16.96
C LEU A 4 8.98 4.08 -18.34
N SER A 5 9.75 4.22 -19.41
CA SER A 5 9.30 4.07 -20.79
C SER A 5 8.88 2.63 -21.10
N PHE A 6 9.60 1.64 -20.58
CA PHE A 6 9.23 0.23 -20.75
C PHE A 6 7.92 -0.12 -20.02
N PHE A 7 7.72 0.45 -18.83
CA PHE A 7 6.48 0.26 -18.07
C PHE A 7 5.27 0.93 -18.73
N MET A 8 5.46 2.14 -19.28
CA MET A 8 4.41 2.87 -20.02
C MET A 8 3.98 2.11 -21.29
N ILE A 9 4.94 1.55 -22.02
CA ILE A 9 4.68 0.74 -23.23
C ILE A 9 3.98 -0.57 -22.86
N MET A 10 4.36 -1.22 -21.76
CA MET A 10 3.64 -2.40 -21.25
C MET A 10 2.21 -2.05 -20.85
N THR A 11 1.97 -0.96 -20.11
CA THR A 11 0.60 -0.54 -19.75
C THR A 11 -0.27 -0.26 -20.97
N MET A 12 0.28 0.31 -22.06
CA MET A 12 -0.47 0.53 -23.29
C MET A 12 -0.69 -0.77 -24.10
N GLY A 13 0.29 -1.67 -24.12
CA GLY A 13 0.21 -2.94 -24.84
C GLY A 13 -0.81 -3.92 -24.24
N PHE A 14 -0.97 -3.94 -22.92
CA PHE A 14 -1.93 -4.83 -22.25
C PHE A 14 -3.38 -4.31 -22.31
N SER A 15 -3.60 -3.00 -22.43
CA SER A 15 -4.94 -2.42 -22.65
C SER A 15 -5.56 -2.84 -23.99
N ALA A 16 -4.74 -3.09 -25.03
CA ALA A 16 -5.22 -3.52 -26.33
C ALA A 16 -5.63 -5.01 -26.38
N ALA A 17 -5.08 -5.86 -25.50
CA ALA A 17 -5.36 -7.29 -25.48
C ALA A 17 -6.62 -7.68 -24.67
N ALA A 18 -7.18 -6.75 -23.88
CA ALA A 18 -8.34 -7.00 -23.01
C ALA A 18 -9.71 -6.77 -23.71
N GLN A 19 -9.72 -6.66 -25.04
CA GLN A 19 -10.86 -6.13 -25.80
C GLN A 19 -11.87 -7.17 -26.33
N SER A 20 -11.70 -8.47 -26.05
CA SER A 20 -12.62 -9.50 -26.55
C SER A 20 -13.63 -9.98 -25.48
N ASP A 21 -14.87 -9.53 -25.63
CA ASP A 21 -16.14 -10.19 -25.23
C ASP A 21 -16.54 -10.36 -23.75
N TRP A 22 -16.85 -9.34 -22.92
CA TRP A 22 -17.38 -9.66 -21.55
C TRP A 22 -18.47 -8.75 -20.95
N ASP A 23 -19.48 -9.46 -20.42
CA ASP A 23 -20.66 -9.23 -19.55
C ASP A 23 -20.92 -7.89 -18.81
N PRO A 24 -22.21 -7.59 -18.48
CA PRO A 24 -22.59 -6.43 -17.69
C PRO A 24 -22.06 -6.53 -16.25
N VAL A 25 -21.47 -5.43 -15.78
CA VAL A 25 -20.89 -5.26 -14.44
C VAL A 25 -21.87 -5.75 -13.35
N PRO A 26 -21.52 -6.76 -12.54
CA PRO A 26 -22.42 -7.25 -11.50
C PRO A 26 -22.67 -6.17 -10.42
N PRO A 27 -23.90 -6.10 -9.85
CA PRO A 27 -24.38 -4.97 -9.06
C PRO A 27 -23.70 -4.78 -7.69
N ARG A 28 -22.93 -5.77 -7.20
CA ARG A 28 -22.23 -5.72 -5.91
C ARG A 28 -20.80 -6.24 -6.03
N ARG A 29 -19.93 -5.53 -6.76
CA ARG A 29 -18.49 -5.69 -6.51
C ARG A 29 -18.14 -4.83 -5.31
N ILE A 30 -17.80 -5.47 -4.19
CA ILE A 30 -17.30 -4.83 -2.98
C ILE A 30 -15.91 -4.27 -3.30
N ILE A 31 -15.75 -2.95 -3.21
CA ILE A 31 -14.55 -2.23 -3.64
C ILE A 31 -14.01 -1.44 -2.46
N PHE A 32 -13.03 -2.03 -1.79
CA PHE A 32 -12.49 -1.44 -0.59
C PHE A 32 -11.34 -0.45 -0.89
N ASN A 33 -11.55 0.81 -0.53
CA ASN A 33 -10.57 1.91 -0.58
C ASN A 33 -10.04 2.18 0.84
N PRO A 34 -8.86 1.64 1.19
CA PRO A 34 -8.35 1.72 2.55
C PRO A 34 -7.97 3.13 2.98
N VAL A 35 -8.17 3.43 4.27
CA VAL A 35 -7.50 4.56 4.91
C VAL A 35 -6.31 4.04 5.68
N VAL A 36 -6.47 3.17 6.69
CA VAL A 36 -5.37 2.64 7.54
C VAL A 36 -4.97 1.20 7.23
N SER A 37 -5.91 0.39 6.76
CA SER A 37 -5.69 -1.03 6.41
C SER A 37 -5.26 -1.16 4.96
N THR A 38 -5.28 -2.37 4.40
CA THR A 38 -5.22 -2.59 2.95
C THR A 38 -6.31 -3.56 2.53
N THR A 39 -6.72 -3.51 1.27
CA THR A 39 -7.71 -4.46 0.75
C THR A 39 -7.17 -5.89 0.76
N ALA A 40 -7.89 -6.79 1.42
CA ALA A 40 -7.61 -8.22 1.38
C ALA A 40 -7.89 -8.85 0.00
N ARG A 41 -8.62 -8.15 -0.87
CA ARG A 41 -8.84 -8.58 -2.25
C ARG A 41 -7.66 -8.15 -3.11
N THR A 42 -7.08 -9.09 -3.86
CA THR A 42 -6.05 -8.77 -4.86
C THR A 42 -6.68 -8.10 -6.07
N LEU A 43 -5.87 -7.30 -6.76
CA LEU A 43 -6.25 -6.83 -8.09
C LEU A 43 -6.60 -8.02 -9.01
N PRO A 44 -7.68 -7.92 -9.80
CA PRO A 44 -7.91 -8.78 -10.96
C PRO A 44 -6.65 -8.97 -11.81
N GLN A 45 -6.57 -10.12 -12.46
CA GLN A 45 -5.43 -10.46 -13.30
C GLN A 45 -5.23 -9.40 -14.39
N TRP A 46 -3.98 -8.95 -14.53
CA TRP A 46 -3.51 -7.88 -15.42
C TRP A 46 -4.04 -6.47 -15.13
N GLN A 47 -4.82 -6.29 -14.06
CA GLN A 47 -5.21 -4.96 -13.63
C GLN A 47 -4.07 -4.28 -12.88
N VAL A 48 -3.86 -3.00 -13.18
CA VAL A 48 -2.86 -2.14 -12.54
C VAL A 48 -3.55 -1.17 -11.59
N GLY A 49 -2.94 -0.92 -10.43
CA GLY A 49 -3.45 0.05 -9.47
C GLY A 49 -2.33 0.81 -8.76
N PHE A 50 -2.59 2.07 -8.46
CA PHE A 50 -1.81 2.88 -7.52
C PHE A 50 -2.57 2.92 -6.20
N GLN A 51 -2.19 2.03 -5.28
CA GLN A 51 -2.91 1.83 -4.03
C GLN A 51 -1.96 1.79 -2.85
N ARG A 52 -2.52 1.82 -1.66
CA ARG A 52 -1.73 1.77 -0.44
C ARG A 52 -0.81 0.55 -0.43
N THR A 53 0.46 0.75 -0.08
CA THR A 53 1.42 -0.35 0.02
C THR A 53 0.99 -1.32 1.11
N SER A 54 0.97 -2.61 0.78
CA SER A 54 0.53 -3.64 1.72
C SER A 54 1.50 -3.77 2.89
N GLY A 55 0.99 -3.74 4.13
CA GLY A 55 1.82 -3.68 5.34
C GLY A 55 2.58 -2.38 5.57
N ALA A 56 2.37 -1.34 4.76
CA ALA A 56 2.94 -0.03 5.08
C ALA A 56 2.19 0.62 6.24
N ASN A 57 2.95 1.18 7.17
CA ASN A 57 2.44 2.07 8.19
C ASN A 57 2.09 3.41 7.54
N ILE A 58 0.89 3.93 7.80
CA ILE A 58 0.40 5.18 7.23
C ILE A 58 1.31 6.34 7.64
N ASN A 59 1.75 6.37 8.90
CA ASN A 59 2.58 7.41 9.48
C ASN A 59 3.93 7.50 8.75
N ALA A 60 4.41 6.42 8.13
CA ALA A 60 5.63 6.42 7.33
C ALA A 60 5.39 7.09 5.95
N ASN A 61 5.48 8.42 5.92
CA ASN A 61 5.27 9.28 4.73
C ASN A 61 6.00 8.82 3.44
N LEU A 62 7.11 8.10 3.57
CA LEU A 62 7.92 7.62 2.43
C LEU A 62 7.33 6.40 1.71
N LEU A 63 6.33 5.71 2.26
CA LEU A 63 5.91 4.36 1.83
C LEU A 63 4.39 4.18 1.72
N ALA A 64 3.63 5.26 1.55
CA ALA A 64 2.17 5.15 1.63
C ALA A 64 1.59 4.31 0.48
N ASN A 65 2.12 4.42 -0.74
CA ASN A 65 1.50 3.85 -1.94
C ASN A 65 2.48 3.06 -2.81
N SER A 66 1.97 2.01 -3.46
CA SER A 66 2.67 1.18 -4.45
C SER A 66 1.94 1.20 -5.78
N LEU A 67 2.72 1.06 -6.85
CA LEU A 67 2.18 0.67 -8.16
C LEU A 67 2.16 -0.85 -8.22
N SER A 68 0.97 -1.43 -8.24
CA SER A 68 0.74 -2.88 -8.17
C SER A 68 0.05 -3.39 -9.43
N VAL A 69 0.23 -4.68 -9.71
CA VAL A 69 -0.43 -5.43 -10.77
C VAL A 69 -0.91 -6.79 -10.25
N GLY A 70 -2.13 -7.18 -10.62
CA GLY A 70 -2.62 -8.54 -10.40
C GLY A 70 -1.94 -9.52 -11.37
N ILE A 71 -1.20 -10.50 -10.87
CA ILE A 71 -0.51 -11.50 -11.70
C ILE A 71 -1.39 -12.74 -11.90
N PHE A 72 -2.09 -13.14 -10.85
CA PHE A 72 -3.04 -14.26 -10.85
C PHE A 72 -4.30 -13.85 -10.08
N PRO A 73 -5.40 -14.61 -10.14
CA PRO A 73 -6.65 -14.28 -9.44
C PRO A 73 -6.54 -14.04 -7.93
N ARG A 74 -5.43 -14.48 -7.31
CA ARG A 74 -5.14 -14.38 -5.88
C ARG A 74 -3.75 -13.84 -5.56
N LEU A 75 -2.98 -13.39 -6.56
CA LEU A 75 -1.62 -12.87 -6.37
C LEU A 75 -1.49 -11.49 -6.98
N GLU A 76 -1.04 -10.55 -6.16
CA GLU A 76 -0.69 -9.20 -6.57
C GLU A 76 0.76 -8.92 -6.20
N VAL A 77 1.49 -8.28 -7.10
CA VAL A 77 2.85 -7.79 -6.86
C VAL A 77 2.94 -6.33 -7.23
N GLY A 78 3.81 -5.59 -6.57
CA GLY A 78 3.97 -4.16 -6.84
C GLY A 78 5.34 -3.64 -6.45
N VAL A 79 5.57 -2.41 -6.84
CA VAL A 79 6.78 -1.64 -6.50
C VAL A 79 6.36 -0.38 -5.76
N VAL A 80 7.11 -0.05 -4.70
CA VAL A 80 6.92 1.22 -3.98
C VAL A 80 7.81 2.26 -4.67
N PRO A 81 7.26 3.38 -5.19
CA PRO A 81 8.05 4.39 -5.88
C PRO A 81 9.23 4.88 -5.01
N MET A 82 10.41 4.99 -5.63
CA MET A 82 11.62 5.53 -5.01
C MET A 82 11.93 6.91 -5.55
N PHE A 83 12.58 7.75 -4.73
CA PHE A 83 13.15 9.01 -5.18
C PHE A 83 14.31 8.76 -6.15
N TYR A 84 14.49 9.64 -7.13
CA TYR A 84 15.52 9.52 -8.16
C TYR A 84 16.96 9.59 -7.63
N THR A 85 17.14 10.01 -6.37
CA THR A 85 18.43 10.22 -5.70
C THR A 85 18.94 8.99 -4.94
N THR A 86 18.21 7.86 -4.97
CA THR A 86 18.64 6.64 -4.27
C THR A 86 19.89 6.02 -4.92
N ALA A 87 20.85 5.57 -4.11
CA ALA A 87 22.05 4.93 -4.62
C ALA A 87 21.74 3.57 -5.30
N PRO A 88 22.61 3.11 -6.22
CA PRO A 88 22.48 1.80 -6.86
C PRO A 88 22.30 0.65 -5.85
N GLY A 89 21.38 -0.26 -6.14
CA GLY A 89 21.04 -1.40 -5.29
C GLY A 89 19.93 -1.15 -4.27
N SER A 90 19.30 0.04 -4.28
CA SER A 90 18.01 0.27 -3.61
C SER A 90 16.89 -0.54 -4.29
N SER A 91 15.95 -1.06 -3.51
CA SER A 91 14.88 -1.92 -4.03
C SER A 91 13.66 -1.90 -3.13
N ASN A 92 12.48 -1.65 -3.71
CA ASN A 92 11.22 -1.70 -2.97
C ASN A 92 10.19 -2.55 -3.70
N PHE A 93 9.67 -3.57 -3.03
CA PHE A 93 8.65 -4.44 -3.57
C PHE A 93 7.59 -4.78 -2.53
N THR A 94 6.38 -5.01 -3.01
CA THR A 94 5.26 -5.48 -2.22
C THR A 94 4.64 -6.70 -2.89
N GLY A 95 4.16 -7.63 -2.09
CA GLY A 95 3.44 -8.81 -2.53
C GLY A 95 2.23 -9.04 -1.63
N LYS A 96 1.12 -9.43 -2.25
CA LYS A 96 -0.13 -9.76 -1.54
C LYS A 96 -0.71 -11.04 -2.12
N LEU A 97 -0.99 -11.98 -1.23
CA LEU A 97 -1.60 -13.27 -1.51
C LEU A 97 -2.96 -13.33 -0.82
N ASN A 98 -4.03 -13.42 -1.61
CA ASN A 98 -5.36 -13.70 -1.10
C ASN A 98 -5.49 -15.21 -0.84
N PHE A 99 -5.48 -15.60 0.44
CA PHE A 99 -5.58 -17.00 0.85
C PHE A 99 -7.04 -17.47 0.97
N TYR A 100 -7.98 -16.53 1.17
CA TYR A 100 -9.40 -16.81 1.31
C TYR A 100 -10.23 -15.77 0.53
N LYS A 101 -11.22 -16.23 -0.24
CA LYS A 101 -12.10 -15.40 -1.05
C LYS A 101 -13.48 -16.03 -1.16
N SER A 102 -14.47 -15.34 -0.62
CA SER A 102 -15.89 -15.63 -0.77
C SER A 102 -16.66 -14.36 -1.15
N GLU A 103 -17.99 -14.43 -1.16
CA GLU A 103 -18.84 -13.25 -1.35
C GLU A 103 -18.83 -12.33 -0.12
N GLU A 104 -18.78 -12.90 1.08
CA GLU A 104 -18.83 -12.17 2.34
C GLU A 104 -17.46 -11.86 2.92
N ILE A 105 -16.46 -12.72 2.74
CA ILE A 105 -15.17 -12.62 3.42
C ILE A 105 -14.02 -12.80 2.43
N ASP A 106 -13.08 -11.86 2.46
CA ASP A 106 -11.75 -12.00 1.85
C ASP A 106 -10.68 -11.99 2.95
N GLY A 107 -9.63 -12.81 2.80
CA GLY A 107 -8.47 -12.85 3.68
C GLY A 107 -7.18 -12.85 2.87
N ALA A 108 -6.22 -12.01 3.28
CA ALA A 108 -4.91 -11.93 2.62
C ALA A 108 -3.73 -11.81 3.58
N LEU A 109 -2.61 -12.34 3.11
CA LEU A 109 -1.28 -12.11 3.66
C LEU A 109 -0.54 -11.19 2.71
N SER A 110 0.17 -10.22 3.28
CA SER A 110 0.99 -9.31 2.50
C SER A 110 2.36 -9.14 3.12
N ALA A 111 3.35 -8.93 2.26
CA ALA A 111 4.70 -8.62 2.66
C ALA A 111 5.26 -7.49 1.81
N THR A 112 5.97 -6.57 2.43
CA THR A 112 6.69 -5.50 1.73
C THR A 112 8.10 -5.45 2.25
N GLN A 113 9.05 -5.30 1.34
CA GLN A 113 10.42 -4.94 1.67
C GLN A 113 10.79 -3.67 0.94
N THR A 114 11.41 -2.76 1.66
CA THR A 114 11.91 -1.50 1.17
C THR A 114 13.36 -1.37 1.60
N ARG A 115 14.25 -1.15 0.63
CA ARG A 115 15.68 -1.03 0.85
C ARG A 115 16.16 0.27 0.24
N PHE A 116 16.60 1.19 1.08
CA PHE A 116 17.18 2.46 0.68
C PHE A 116 18.67 2.49 0.98
N ARG A 117 19.46 2.54 -0.09
CA ARG A 117 20.90 2.77 0.02
C ARG A 117 21.21 4.24 -0.21
N SER A 118 22.08 4.78 0.63
CA SER A 118 22.70 6.08 0.41
C SER A 118 24.21 5.92 0.28
N GLU A 119 24.86 6.90 -0.34
CA GLU A 119 26.31 7.03 -0.36
C GLU A 119 26.66 8.37 0.26
N VAL A 120 27.39 8.35 1.37
CA VAL A 120 28.00 9.55 1.93
C VAL A 120 29.37 9.69 1.28
N LYS A 121 29.61 10.83 0.65
CA LYS A 121 30.89 11.16 0.00
C LYS A 121 31.57 12.29 0.77
N ASN A 122 32.89 12.24 0.87
CA ASN A 122 33.68 13.37 1.36
C ASN A 122 33.78 14.47 0.29
N ASP A 123 34.43 15.59 0.64
CA ASP A 123 34.63 16.74 -0.26
C ASP A 123 35.40 16.37 -1.55
N ASP A 124 36.22 15.31 -1.50
CA ASP A 124 36.97 14.78 -2.65
C ASP A 124 36.14 13.82 -3.52
N GLY A 125 34.86 13.60 -3.19
CA GLY A 125 33.94 12.71 -3.93
C GLY A 125 34.12 11.21 -3.65
N VAL A 126 34.99 10.85 -2.70
CA VAL A 126 35.22 9.46 -2.26
C VAL A 126 34.09 9.04 -1.33
N ILE A 127 33.52 7.86 -1.58
CA ILE A 127 32.47 7.29 -0.74
C ILE A 127 33.09 6.85 0.59
N VAL A 128 32.67 7.51 1.67
CA VAL A 128 33.13 7.24 3.04
C VAL A 128 32.17 6.33 3.80
N GLU A 129 30.89 6.31 3.42
CA GLU A 129 29.88 5.46 4.04
C GLU A 129 28.80 5.05 3.05
N ARG A 130 28.27 3.82 3.22
CA ARG A 130 27.08 3.37 2.52
C ARG A 130 26.07 2.82 3.51
N PRO A 131 25.26 3.70 4.15
CA PRO A 131 24.18 3.23 4.98
C PRO A 131 23.10 2.59 4.12
N ASP A 132 22.60 1.45 4.60
CA ASP A 132 21.62 0.61 3.93
C ASP A 132 20.44 0.40 4.88
N LEU A 133 19.40 1.18 4.65
CA LEU A 133 18.17 1.10 5.41
C LEU A 133 17.28 0.02 4.82
N VAL A 134 16.95 -1.00 5.62
CA VAL A 134 16.01 -2.04 5.26
C VAL A 134 14.78 -1.95 6.15
N LEU A 135 13.62 -1.93 5.53
CA LEU A 135 12.31 -1.97 6.17
C LEU A 135 11.53 -3.16 5.63
N ASN A 136 11.04 -4.00 6.53
CA ASN A 136 10.21 -5.14 6.22
C ASN A 136 8.87 -5.01 6.94
N SER A 137 7.80 -5.34 6.25
CA SER A 137 6.48 -5.42 6.86
C SER A 137 5.78 -6.71 6.46
N ALA A 138 5.04 -7.29 7.41
CA ALA A 138 4.16 -8.41 7.17
C ALA A 138 2.78 -8.07 7.74
N GLN A 139 1.74 -8.23 6.91
CA GLN A 139 0.37 -7.91 7.24
C GLN A 139 -0.54 -9.12 7.02
N ILE A 140 -1.49 -9.31 7.93
CA ILE A 140 -2.69 -10.11 7.70
C ILE A 140 -3.89 -9.19 7.78
N GLY A 141 -4.77 -9.28 6.79
CA GLY A 141 -5.95 -8.41 6.68
C GLY A 141 -7.16 -9.18 6.18
N PHE A 142 -8.33 -8.69 6.55
CA PHE A 142 -9.62 -9.23 6.14
C PHE A 142 -10.49 -8.13 5.56
N ASN A 143 -11.39 -8.49 4.65
CA ASN A 143 -12.55 -7.67 4.30
C ASN A 143 -13.79 -8.50 4.61
N TYR A 144 -14.69 -8.00 5.45
CA TYR A 144 -15.98 -8.62 5.75
C TYR A 144 -17.12 -7.74 5.23
N HIS A 145 -17.95 -8.30 4.35
CA HIS A 145 -19.15 -7.70 3.79
C HIS A 145 -20.36 -8.51 4.27
N PRO A 146 -21.08 -8.01 5.29
CA PRO A 146 -22.28 -8.69 5.77
C PRO A 146 -23.34 -8.76 4.67
N GLU A 147 -24.02 -9.91 4.56
CA GLU A 147 -25.11 -10.08 3.60
C GLU A 147 -26.19 -9.00 3.79
N GLY A 148 -26.60 -8.37 2.69
CA GLY A 148 -27.65 -7.36 2.68
C GLY A 148 -27.24 -5.99 3.28
N SER A 149 -25.96 -5.80 3.60
CA SER A 149 -25.44 -4.57 4.18
C SER A 149 -24.72 -3.70 3.15
N ASP A 150 -24.79 -2.37 3.33
CA ASP A 150 -24.00 -1.40 2.57
C ASP A 150 -22.61 -1.17 3.18
N PHE A 151 -22.24 -1.96 4.20
CA PHE A 151 -20.99 -1.82 4.91
C PHE A 151 -19.96 -2.90 4.51
N THR A 152 -18.69 -2.52 4.61
CA THR A 152 -17.55 -3.44 4.58
C THR A 152 -16.63 -3.10 5.75
N ILE A 153 -16.22 -4.12 6.51
CA ILE A 153 -15.36 -3.99 7.68
C ILE A 153 -14.03 -4.65 7.37
N SER A 154 -12.93 -3.90 7.51
CA SER A 154 -11.60 -4.35 7.12
C SER A 154 -10.60 -4.24 8.27
N PRO A 155 -10.57 -5.23 9.19
CA PRO A 155 -9.57 -5.28 10.25
C PRO A 155 -8.23 -5.82 9.72
N PHE A 156 -7.15 -5.39 10.35
CA PHE A 156 -5.81 -5.90 10.04
C PHE A 156 -4.90 -5.95 11.25
N LEU A 157 -3.87 -6.79 11.14
CA LEU A 157 -2.69 -6.79 11.97
C LEU A 157 -1.47 -6.64 11.07
N ASN A 158 -0.55 -5.76 11.45
CA ASN A 158 0.67 -5.50 10.71
C ASN A 158 1.85 -5.55 11.66
N ARG A 159 2.98 -6.06 11.18
CA ARG A 159 4.24 -6.05 11.91
C ARG A 159 5.30 -5.44 11.02
N VAL A 160 5.91 -4.37 11.50
CA VAL A 160 6.98 -3.67 10.80
C VAL A 160 8.28 -3.88 11.56
N THR A 161 9.34 -4.18 10.83
CA THR A 161 10.71 -4.26 11.34
C THR A 161 11.61 -3.47 10.42
N GLY A 162 12.70 -2.93 10.95
CA GLY A 162 13.69 -2.27 10.13
C GLY A 162 15.03 -2.19 10.82
N TYR A 163 16.07 -2.02 10.03
CA TYR A 163 17.43 -1.90 10.49
C TYR A 163 18.25 -1.06 9.52
N VAL A 164 19.31 -0.45 10.03
CA VAL A 164 20.32 0.23 9.22
C VAL A 164 21.58 -0.62 9.27
N ASP A 165 21.99 -1.12 8.12
CA ASP A 165 23.26 -1.81 7.94
C ASP A 165 24.30 -0.82 7.38
N SER A 166 25.50 -0.78 7.94
CA SER A 166 26.59 0.06 7.44
C SER A 166 27.80 -0.81 7.10
N THR A 167 28.32 -0.63 5.89
CA THR A 167 29.42 -1.44 5.34
C THR A 167 30.73 -1.34 6.12
N ASN A 168 30.90 -0.30 6.96
CA ASN A 168 32.08 -0.11 7.79
C ASN A 168 31.92 -0.63 9.24
N GLY A 169 30.77 -1.23 9.60
CA GLY A 169 30.55 -1.84 10.92
C GLY A 169 30.60 -0.89 12.13
N LEU A 170 30.85 0.41 11.90
CA LEU A 170 31.02 1.42 12.95
C LEU A 170 29.72 1.81 13.63
N THR A 171 28.58 1.58 12.97
CA THR A 171 27.28 1.92 13.53
C THR A 171 26.25 0.86 13.16
N PHE A 172 26.12 -0.17 14.00
CA PHE A 172 24.89 -0.96 14.05
C PHE A 172 23.89 -0.17 14.91
N VAL A 173 23.26 0.84 14.30
CA VAL A 173 22.24 1.63 15.01
C VAL A 173 20.98 0.77 15.08
N ARG A 174 20.61 0.42 16.32
CA ARG A 174 19.51 -0.48 16.71
C ARG A 174 18.38 -0.57 15.69
N SER A 175 18.05 -1.82 15.38
CA SER A 175 16.82 -2.26 14.73
C SER A 175 15.60 -1.61 15.36
N MET A 176 14.69 -1.12 14.53
CA MET A 176 13.35 -0.71 14.93
C MET A 176 12.71 -1.85 15.72
N GLU A 177 12.09 -1.51 16.85
CA GLU A 177 11.40 -2.51 17.66
C GLU A 177 10.22 -3.09 16.86
N ALA A 178 10.17 -4.41 16.77
CA ALA A 178 9.15 -5.12 16.02
C ALA A 178 7.79 -5.09 16.75
N LYS A 179 7.06 -3.98 16.63
CA LYS A 179 5.73 -3.79 17.23
C LYS A 179 4.62 -4.22 16.28
N THR A 180 3.54 -4.73 16.87
CA THR A 180 2.32 -5.08 16.14
C THR A 180 1.40 -3.87 16.09
N GLU A 181 1.14 -3.39 14.88
CA GLU A 181 0.15 -2.38 14.54
C GLU A 181 -1.19 -3.06 14.24
N TRP A 182 -2.28 -2.39 14.56
CA TRP A 182 -3.61 -2.87 14.25
C TRP A 182 -4.54 -1.72 13.95
N GLY A 183 -5.62 -2.05 13.25
CA GLY A 183 -6.64 -1.07 12.95
C GLY A 183 -7.81 -1.71 12.23
N VAL A 184 -8.77 -0.86 11.94
CA VAL A 184 -9.98 -1.21 11.22
C VAL A 184 -10.40 -0.05 10.35
N ASP A 185 -10.80 -0.38 9.14
CA ASP A 185 -11.55 0.51 8.26
C ASP A 185 -12.99 0.01 8.15
N VAL A 186 -13.95 0.94 8.15
CA VAL A 186 -15.36 0.67 7.90
C VAL A 186 -15.77 1.50 6.69
N GLN A 187 -16.04 0.83 5.58
CA GLN A 187 -16.50 1.46 4.36
C GLN A 187 -18.02 1.37 4.27
N TRP A 188 -18.66 2.49 3.95
CA TRP A 188 -20.11 2.61 3.74
C TRP A 188 -20.39 3.04 2.31
N GLN A 189 -21.23 2.28 1.61
CA GLN A 189 -21.77 2.66 0.30
C GLN A 189 -22.87 3.71 0.47
N MET A 190 -22.57 4.97 0.18
CA MET A 190 -23.52 6.07 0.34
C MET A 190 -24.50 6.17 -0.83
N LYS A 191 -24.03 5.83 -2.03
CA LYS A 191 -24.80 5.86 -3.29
C LYS A 191 -24.30 4.76 -4.21
N ASP A 192 -24.98 4.60 -5.35
CA ASP A 192 -24.42 3.80 -6.43
C ASP A 192 -23.02 4.33 -6.77
N ARG A 193 -22.01 3.45 -6.65
CA ARG A 193 -20.60 3.73 -6.99
C ARG A 193 -19.90 4.79 -6.15
N GLU A 194 -20.43 5.19 -4.99
CA GLU A 194 -19.75 6.13 -4.08
C GLU A 194 -19.67 5.54 -2.67
N TRP A 195 -18.47 5.62 -2.08
CA TRP A 195 -18.20 5.10 -0.74
C TRP A 195 -17.48 6.11 0.13
N LEU A 196 -17.77 6.02 1.43
CA LEU A 196 -17.06 6.71 2.49
C LEU A 196 -16.43 5.68 3.41
N THR A 197 -15.12 5.76 3.64
CA THR A 197 -14.38 4.89 4.54
C THR A 197 -14.02 5.67 5.80
N PHE A 198 -14.39 5.16 6.96
CA PHE A 198 -13.94 5.64 8.27
C PHE A 198 -12.90 4.69 8.84
N ALA A 199 -11.95 5.24 9.56
CA ALA A 199 -10.75 4.52 9.92
C ALA A 199 -10.32 4.79 11.33
N TYR A 200 -9.84 3.76 12.01
CA TYR A 200 -9.15 3.88 13.28
C TYR A 200 -7.97 2.91 13.31
N GLY A 201 -6.82 3.38 13.76
CA GLY A 201 -5.63 2.55 13.90
C GLY A 201 -4.84 2.90 15.14
N TRP A 202 -4.23 1.88 15.74
CA TRP A 202 -3.16 1.99 16.72
C TRP A 202 -1.85 1.67 15.99
N LEU A 203 -1.17 2.72 15.55
CA LEU A 203 -0.08 2.65 14.60
C LEU A 203 1.18 3.26 15.21
N ARG A 204 2.33 2.73 14.82
CA ARG A 204 3.64 3.23 15.23
C ARG A 204 3.94 4.60 14.61
N ASP A 205 4.82 5.36 15.23
CA ASP A 205 5.43 6.54 14.62
C ASP A 205 6.13 6.27 13.28
N ALA A 206 6.26 7.31 12.47
CA ALA A 206 6.84 7.29 11.11
C ALA A 206 8.32 6.88 11.02
N GLY A 207 9.00 6.69 12.15
CA GLY A 207 10.44 6.75 12.24
C GLY A 207 11.18 5.48 11.82
N LEU A 208 12.49 5.51 12.11
CA LEU A 208 13.43 4.39 12.11
C LEU A 208 14.11 4.25 13.48
N SER A 209 13.43 4.68 14.54
CA SER A 209 14.01 4.85 15.87
C SER A 209 13.57 3.71 16.80
N PRO A 210 14.46 3.21 17.68
CA PRO A 210 14.07 2.28 18.74
C PRO A 210 13.14 2.90 19.79
N TYR A 211 12.93 4.22 19.77
CA TYR A 211 12.08 4.95 20.73
C TYR A 211 10.66 5.22 20.21
N GLU A 212 10.26 4.60 19.11
CA GLU A 212 8.94 4.83 18.52
C GLU A 212 7.83 4.39 19.43
N GLN A 213 6.85 5.28 19.55
CA GLN A 213 5.65 5.04 20.30
C GLN A 213 4.55 4.60 19.35
N MET A 214 3.54 3.98 19.95
CA MET A 214 2.31 3.67 19.26
C MET A 214 1.33 4.79 19.57
N HIS A 215 0.63 5.26 18.54
CA HIS A 215 -0.38 6.29 18.67
C HIS A 215 -1.66 5.85 18.00
N SER A 216 -2.77 6.32 18.56
CA SER A 216 -4.04 6.23 17.88
C SER A 216 -4.09 7.29 16.79
N GLY A 217 -4.90 7.01 15.79
CA GLY A 217 -5.33 8.01 14.84
C GLY A 217 -6.56 7.54 14.11
N ALA A 218 -7.23 8.50 13.51
CA ALA A 218 -8.47 8.28 12.79
C ALA A 218 -8.39 8.96 11.43
N GLY A 219 -9.14 8.44 10.47
CA GLY A 219 -9.18 9.03 9.15
C GLY A 219 -10.48 8.75 8.43
N VAL A 220 -10.62 9.45 7.33
CA VAL A 220 -11.77 9.35 6.44
C VAL A 220 -11.31 9.41 4.99
N ALA A 221 -11.88 8.60 4.13
CA ALA A 221 -11.67 8.67 2.68
C ALA A 221 -12.99 8.61 1.92
N TRP A 222 -13.08 9.41 0.87
CA TRP A 222 -14.13 9.31 -0.13
C TRP A 222 -13.59 8.62 -1.37
N SER A 223 -14.41 7.79 -2.00
CA SER A 223 -14.03 7.11 -3.24
C SER A 223 -15.20 6.90 -4.17
N GLN A 224 -14.90 6.80 -5.46
CA GLN A 224 -15.90 6.62 -6.51
C GLN A 224 -15.46 5.55 -7.51
N PHE A 225 -16.39 4.76 -8.02
CA PHE A 225 -16.15 3.80 -9.09
C PHE A 225 -16.64 4.35 -10.43
N ARG A 226 -15.71 4.46 -11.38
CA ARG A 226 -15.91 4.98 -12.73
C ARG A 226 -15.51 3.91 -13.74
N PRO A 227 -16.41 2.99 -14.10
CA PRO A 227 -16.07 1.91 -15.03
C PRO A 227 -15.62 2.49 -16.37
N LYS A 228 -14.63 1.85 -17.00
CA LYS A 228 -14.09 2.22 -18.32
C LYS A 228 -13.39 3.57 -18.40
N GLU A 229 -13.14 4.24 -17.27
CA GLU A 229 -12.30 5.43 -17.22
C GLU A 229 -10.83 5.08 -16.91
N MET A 230 -9.91 5.93 -17.34
CA MET A 230 -8.47 5.79 -17.03
C MET A 230 -8.22 5.76 -15.52
N PHE A 231 -8.92 6.61 -14.77
CA PHE A 231 -8.93 6.61 -13.31
C PHE A 231 -10.23 5.97 -12.83
N SER A 232 -10.25 4.64 -12.77
CA SER A 232 -11.48 3.90 -12.54
C SER A 232 -11.93 3.91 -11.09
N ARG A 233 -11.02 4.17 -10.13
CA ARG A 233 -11.34 4.18 -8.69
C ARG A 233 -10.64 5.29 -7.92
N PRO A 234 -10.82 6.58 -8.26
CA PRO A 234 -10.23 7.64 -7.49
C PRO A 234 -10.71 7.57 -6.03
N SER A 235 -9.77 7.69 -5.11
CA SER A 235 -9.99 7.80 -3.68
C SER A 235 -9.13 8.91 -3.12
N ILE A 236 -9.73 9.76 -2.29
CA ILE A 236 -9.05 10.82 -1.56
C ILE A 236 -9.41 10.72 -0.09
N GLY A 237 -8.45 10.91 0.79
CA GLY A 237 -8.69 10.82 2.22
C GLY A 237 -7.73 11.64 3.06
N ILE A 238 -8.06 11.71 4.34
CA ILE A 238 -7.26 12.37 5.37
C ILE A 238 -7.15 11.44 6.56
N TYR A 239 -5.97 11.34 7.14
CA TYR A 239 -5.72 10.66 8.40
C TYR A 239 -5.03 11.62 9.38
N TYR A 240 -5.47 11.60 10.63
CA TYR A 240 -4.92 12.42 11.70
C TYR A 240 -4.51 11.54 12.89
N SER A 241 -3.28 11.75 13.37
CA SER A 241 -2.78 11.11 14.59
C SER A 241 -2.60 12.17 15.69
N PRO A 242 -3.50 12.22 16.69
CA PRO A 242 -3.42 13.22 17.77
C PRO A 242 -2.12 13.14 18.57
N GLY A 243 -1.57 11.93 18.75
CA GLY A 243 -0.35 11.73 19.52
C GLY A 243 0.88 12.39 18.91
N THR A 244 0.90 12.56 17.59
CA THR A 244 2.01 13.17 16.86
C THR A 244 1.67 14.55 16.29
N GLY A 245 0.39 14.92 16.24
CA GLY A 245 -0.09 16.11 15.54
C GLY A 245 -0.02 16.01 14.01
N ASN A 246 0.32 14.83 13.47
CA ASN A 246 0.50 14.65 12.03
C ASN A 246 -0.83 14.48 11.31
N THR A 247 -0.96 15.16 10.17
CA THR A 247 -2.06 15.00 9.21
C THR A 247 -1.51 14.49 7.90
N GLN A 248 -2.16 13.48 7.33
CA GLN A 248 -1.73 12.83 6.09
C GLN A 248 -2.85 12.85 5.07
N TYR A 249 -2.49 13.16 3.83
CA TYR A 249 -3.40 13.15 2.69
C TYR A 249 -3.20 11.88 1.89
N LEU A 250 -4.28 11.17 1.64
CA LEU A 250 -4.30 9.88 0.99
C LEU A 250 -4.87 10.04 -0.41
N VAL A 251 -4.19 9.45 -1.39
CA VAL A 251 -4.65 9.39 -2.77
C VAL A 251 -4.38 8.00 -3.30
N SER A 252 -5.40 7.34 -3.85
CA SER A 252 -5.26 6.06 -4.54
C SER A 252 -6.20 5.98 -5.74
N THR A 253 -5.84 5.13 -6.70
CA THR A 253 -6.69 4.82 -7.85
C THR A 253 -6.34 3.47 -8.44
N THR A 254 -7.34 2.75 -8.96
CA THR A 254 -7.09 1.71 -9.95
C THR A 254 -7.12 2.31 -11.35
N PHE A 255 -6.41 1.68 -12.28
CA PHE A 255 -6.40 2.10 -13.68
C PHE A 255 -7.21 1.13 -14.52
N PHE A 256 -8.01 1.69 -15.43
CA PHE A 256 -8.73 0.94 -16.47
C PHE A 256 -9.46 -0.30 -15.95
N GLU A 257 -10.28 -0.12 -14.93
CA GLU A 257 -11.16 -1.19 -14.48
C GLU A 257 -12.34 -1.37 -15.43
N LEU A 258 -12.46 -2.60 -15.94
CA LEU A 258 -13.45 -3.05 -16.89
C LEU A 258 -14.82 -3.26 -16.23
#